data_AF-A0A7S1REV9-F1
#
_entry.id   AF-A0A7S1REV9-F1
#
_cell.length_a   1.000
_cell.length_b   1.000
_cell.length_c   1.000
_cell.angle_alpha   90.00
_cell.angle_beta   90.00
_cell.angle_gamma   90.00
#
_symmetry.space_group_name_H-M   'P 1'
#
loop_
_entity.id
_entity.type
_entity.pdbx_description
1 polymer ?
#
loop_
_entity_poly.entity_id
_entity_poly.type
_entity_poly.pdbx_seq_one_letter_code
_entity_poly.pdbx_strand_id
1 'polypeptide(L)'
;GMPAPQSTTVLVECIPEEFRSDGALLRKFRELFGEERVEAAAVVKQTGQLAGLLAAEAHADEALHRAEFQWEASGSDPDRRPHFYSLFGERTDSLEHYAALRGEAAAAVDAERRRIASGSSCSVESSSGFVTFASRRDQELALMVSITSDTDEFVVSLPPDPSDVIY
;
A
#
# COMPACT_ATOMS: atom_id res chain seq x y z
N GLY A 1 4.54 22.59 -3.87
CA GLY A 1 5.38 21.75 -2.99
C GLY A 1 4.74 21.72 -1.63
N MET A 2 4.54 20.54 -1.05
CA MET A 2 4.03 20.45 0.33
C MET A 2 5.12 20.94 1.30
N PRO A 3 4.80 21.80 2.28
CA PRO A 3 5.74 22.16 3.34
C PRO A 3 6.10 20.92 4.16
N ALA A 4 7.37 20.79 4.57
CA ALA A 4 7.94 19.55 5.11
C ALA A 4 7.23 19.07 6.40
N PRO A 5 6.41 17.99 6.33
CA PRO A 5 5.55 17.54 7.43
C PRO A 5 6.31 16.84 8.57
N GLN A 6 7.61 16.57 8.39
CA GLN A 6 8.43 15.83 9.37
C GLN A 6 8.61 16.60 10.70
N SER A 7 8.51 17.93 10.69
CA SER A 7 8.83 18.76 11.86
C SER A 7 7.84 18.60 13.02
N THR A 8 6.63 18.10 12.75
CA THR A 8 5.54 17.99 13.73
C THR A 8 4.83 16.63 13.71
N THR A 9 5.34 15.67 12.94
CA THR A 9 4.74 14.34 12.83
C THR A 9 5.56 13.31 13.60
N VAL A 10 4.89 12.30 14.15
CA VAL A 10 5.51 11.09 14.73
C VAL A 10 5.03 9.85 13.99
N LEU A 11 5.89 8.83 13.94
CA LEU A 11 5.49 7.46 13.63
C LEU A 11 5.02 6.80 14.93
N VAL A 12 3.89 6.10 14.86
CA VAL A 12 3.31 5.31 15.95
C VAL A 12 3.23 3.88 15.48
N GLU A 13 3.83 2.97 16.22
CA GLU A 13 3.87 1.53 15.95
C GLU A 13 3.19 0.74 17.07
N CYS A 14 2.90 -0.53 16.82
CA CYS A 14 2.19 -1.41 17.74
C CYS A 14 0.84 -0.82 18.22
N ILE A 15 0.07 -0.26 17.29
CA ILE A 15 -1.28 0.26 17.56
C ILE A 15 -2.22 -0.92 17.85
N PRO A 16 -2.92 -0.94 19.01
CA PRO A 16 -3.92 -1.96 19.31
C PRO A 16 -5.10 -1.93 18.34
N GLU A 17 -5.73 -3.08 18.11
CA GLU A 17 -6.74 -3.28 17.05
C GLU A 17 -7.89 -2.26 17.12
N GLU A 18 -8.35 -1.91 18.31
CA GLU A 18 -9.44 -0.96 18.52
C GLU A 18 -9.09 0.49 18.13
N PHE A 19 -7.80 0.80 17.92
CA PHE A 19 -7.30 2.12 17.53
C PHE A 19 -6.77 2.16 16.09
N ARG A 20 -6.83 1.07 15.33
CA ARG A 20 -6.32 0.99 13.94
C ARG A 20 -7.21 1.66 12.89
N SER A 21 -7.82 2.78 13.22
CA SER A 21 -8.45 3.66 12.23
C SER A 21 -8.03 5.10 12.47
N ASP A 22 -7.97 5.91 11.40
CA ASP A 22 -7.61 7.33 11.47
C ASP A 22 -8.38 8.05 12.59
N GLY A 23 -9.69 7.81 12.66
CA GLY A 23 -10.56 8.44 13.65
C GLY A 23 -10.33 7.96 15.08
N ALA A 24 -10.06 6.66 15.29
CA ALA A 24 -9.81 6.12 16.62
C ALA A 24 -8.43 6.53 17.14
N LEU A 25 -7.39 6.47 16.29
CA LEU A 25 -6.05 6.93 16.62
C LEU A 25 -6.04 8.43 16.93
N LEU A 26 -6.71 9.25 16.10
CA LEU A 26 -6.84 10.69 16.32
C LEU A 26 -7.51 10.99 17.66
N ARG A 27 -8.62 10.30 17.96
CA ARG A 27 -9.33 10.47 19.24
C ARG A 27 -8.43 10.14 20.43
N LYS A 28 -7.74 9.01 20.38
CA LYS A 28 -6.81 8.57 21.44
C LYS A 28 -5.73 9.61 21.72
N PHE A 29 -5.10 10.14 20.69
CA PHE A 29 -4.05 11.15 20.86
C PHE A 29 -4.62 12.51 21.31
N ARG A 30 -5.81 12.91 20.85
CA ARG A 30 -6.48 14.12 21.35
C ARG A 30 -6.88 14.02 22.82
N GLU A 31 -7.32 12.86 23.28
CA GLU A 31 -7.63 12.62 24.69
C GLU A 31 -6.38 12.79 25.59
N LEU A 32 -5.19 12.44 25.09
CA LEU A 32 -3.94 12.51 25.86
C LEU A 32 -3.27 13.88 25.80
N PHE A 33 -3.26 14.53 24.64
CA PHE A 33 -2.48 15.75 24.40
C PHE A 33 -3.33 17.02 24.30
N GLY A 34 -4.66 16.89 24.14
CA GLY A 34 -5.59 17.99 23.88
C GLY A 34 -6.00 18.06 22.41
N GLU A 35 -7.27 18.44 22.15
CA GLU A 35 -7.84 18.47 20.80
C GLU A 35 -7.10 19.45 19.88
N GLU A 36 -6.73 20.62 20.41
CA GLU A 36 -6.03 21.67 19.68
C GLU A 36 -4.58 21.34 19.33
N ARG A 37 -4.00 20.32 19.95
CA ARG A 37 -2.58 19.97 19.78
C ARG A 37 -2.34 18.90 18.73
N VAL A 38 -3.38 18.13 18.37
CA VAL A 38 -3.29 17.04 17.39
C VAL A 38 -4.15 17.39 16.18
N GLU A 39 -3.50 17.65 15.06
CA GLU A 39 -4.15 18.10 13.83
C GLU A 39 -4.78 16.92 13.09
N ALA A 40 -4.01 15.83 12.92
CA ALA A 40 -4.41 14.69 12.12
C ALA A 40 -3.76 13.39 12.61
N ALA A 41 -4.38 12.26 12.29
CA ALA A 41 -3.79 10.94 12.41
C ALA A 41 -4.18 10.11 11.19
N ALA A 42 -3.26 9.27 10.71
CA ALA A 42 -3.47 8.39 9.57
C ALA A 42 -2.85 7.02 9.85
N VAL A 43 -3.63 5.95 9.75
CA VAL A 43 -3.14 4.58 9.89
C VAL A 43 -2.62 4.09 8.54
N VAL A 44 -1.47 3.41 8.54
CA VAL A 44 -0.87 2.86 7.34
C VAL A 44 -1.76 1.74 6.81
N LYS A 45 -2.04 1.78 5.51
CA LYS A 45 -2.81 0.73 4.84
C LYS A 45 -1.85 -0.35 4.33
N GLN A 46 -2.22 -1.61 4.51
CA GLN A 46 -1.51 -2.74 3.93
C GLN A 46 -1.70 -2.75 2.42
N THR A 47 -0.68 -2.30 1.68
CA THR A 47 -0.69 -2.26 0.21
C THR A 47 0.15 -3.37 -0.43
N GLY A 48 0.75 -4.27 0.36
CA GLY A 48 1.59 -5.36 -0.15
C GLY A 48 0.90 -6.26 -1.18
N GLN A 49 -0.40 -6.54 -1.01
CA GLN A 49 -1.17 -7.29 -2.01
C GLN A 49 -1.31 -6.50 -3.32
N LEU A 50 -1.58 -5.19 -3.24
CA LEU A 50 -1.66 -4.33 -4.41
C LEU A 50 -0.34 -4.26 -5.17
N ALA A 51 0.80 -4.21 -4.47
CA ALA A 51 2.13 -4.23 -5.11
C ALA A 51 2.35 -5.52 -5.92
N GLY A 52 2.00 -6.68 -5.36
CA GLY A 52 2.08 -7.96 -6.08
C GLY A 52 1.17 -8.01 -7.31
N LEU A 53 -0.04 -7.48 -7.20
CA LEU A 53 -0.99 -7.40 -8.31
C LEU A 53 -0.52 -6.47 -9.44
N LEU A 54 0.05 -5.30 -9.10
CA LEU A 54 0.63 -4.38 -10.08
C LEU A 54 1.84 -5.00 -10.80
N ALA A 55 2.68 -5.74 -10.09
CA ALA A 55 3.79 -6.47 -10.70
C ALA A 55 3.29 -7.57 -11.67
N ALA A 56 2.22 -8.27 -11.31
CA ALA A 56 1.59 -9.27 -12.17
C ALA A 56 0.96 -8.64 -13.43
N GLU A 57 0.28 -7.51 -13.28
CA GLU A 57 -0.28 -6.74 -14.40
C GLU A 57 0.82 -6.26 -15.35
N ALA A 58 1.89 -5.66 -14.84
CA ALA A 58 3.03 -5.21 -15.63
C ALA A 58 3.71 -6.37 -16.37
N HIS A 59 3.89 -7.51 -15.71
CA HIS A 59 4.45 -8.70 -16.33
C HIS A 59 3.58 -9.22 -17.49
N ALA A 60 2.25 -9.30 -17.29
CA ALA A 60 1.32 -9.73 -18.34
C ALA A 60 1.32 -8.77 -19.53
N ASP A 61 1.39 -7.46 -19.28
CA ASP A 61 1.47 -6.42 -20.30
C ASP A 61 2.77 -6.52 -21.12
N GLU A 62 3.93 -6.66 -20.47
CA GLU A 62 5.22 -6.87 -21.14
C GLU A 62 5.25 -8.16 -21.97
N ALA A 63 4.67 -9.24 -21.45
CA ALA A 63 4.62 -10.53 -22.13
C ALA A 63 3.69 -10.49 -23.35
N LEU A 64 2.55 -9.81 -23.24
CA LEU A 64 1.63 -9.58 -24.35
C LEU A 64 2.30 -8.75 -25.44
N HIS A 65 2.89 -7.60 -25.10
CA HIS A 65 3.61 -6.76 -26.06
C HIS A 65 4.73 -7.51 -26.78
N ARG A 66 5.45 -8.39 -26.06
CA ARG A 66 6.49 -9.23 -26.68
C ARG A 66 5.90 -10.22 -27.68
N ALA A 67 4.77 -10.85 -27.35
CA ALA A 67 4.09 -11.78 -28.25
C ALA A 67 3.53 -11.05 -29.49
N GLU A 68 2.95 -9.86 -29.31
CA GLU A 68 2.46 -9.02 -30.42
C GLU A 68 3.59 -8.66 -31.37
N PHE A 69 4.72 -8.15 -30.83
CA PHE A 69 5.90 -7.82 -31.62
C PHE A 69 6.46 -9.02 -32.39
N GLN A 70 6.53 -10.20 -31.77
CA GLN A 70 6.97 -11.43 -32.45
C GLN A 70 6.06 -11.83 -33.61
N TRP A 71 4.75 -11.66 -33.43
CA TRP A 71 3.78 -11.99 -34.45
C TRP A 71 3.83 -10.99 -35.61
N GLU A 72 3.91 -9.69 -35.31
CA GLU A 72 4.09 -8.62 -36.30
C GLU A 72 5.38 -8.80 -37.10
N ALA A 73 6.50 -9.13 -36.44
CA ALA A 73 7.78 -9.43 -37.11
C ALA A 73 7.68 -10.65 -38.06
N SER A 74 6.71 -11.53 -37.82
CA SER A 74 6.40 -12.67 -38.68
C SER A 74 5.41 -12.33 -39.81
N GLY A 75 5.06 -11.04 -39.98
CA GLY A 75 4.07 -10.57 -40.95
C GLY A 75 2.64 -10.89 -40.54
N SER A 76 2.39 -11.09 -39.24
CA SER A 76 1.09 -11.52 -38.69
C SER A 76 0.56 -12.80 -39.32
N ASP A 77 1.47 -13.67 -39.78
CA ASP A 77 1.15 -14.98 -40.36
C ASP A 77 0.45 -15.87 -39.31
N PRO A 78 -0.77 -16.36 -39.56
CA PRO A 78 -1.50 -17.24 -38.64
C PRO A 78 -0.72 -18.52 -38.27
N ASP A 79 0.08 -19.07 -39.21
CA ASP A 79 0.85 -20.29 -38.98
C ASP A 79 2.07 -20.04 -38.08
N ARG A 80 2.47 -18.78 -37.92
CA ARG A 80 3.58 -18.32 -37.08
C ARG A 80 3.12 -17.59 -35.83
N ARG A 81 1.85 -17.71 -35.48
CA ARG A 81 1.30 -17.15 -34.24
C ARG A 81 2.10 -17.68 -33.04
N PRO A 82 2.54 -16.84 -32.08
CA PRO A 82 3.42 -17.25 -31.00
C PRO A 82 2.70 -18.16 -30.00
N HIS A 83 3.40 -19.21 -29.57
CA HIS A 83 2.92 -20.17 -28.56
C HIS A 83 4.01 -20.46 -27.55
N PHE A 84 3.63 -20.90 -26.36
CA PHE A 84 4.54 -21.48 -25.37
C PHE A 84 4.00 -22.82 -24.88
N TYR A 85 4.86 -23.59 -24.18
CA TYR A 85 4.45 -24.81 -23.50
C TYR A 85 4.30 -24.53 -22.01
N SER A 86 3.15 -24.89 -21.45
CA SER A 86 2.91 -24.77 -20.01
C SER A 86 3.80 -25.73 -19.21
N LEU A 87 3.81 -25.58 -17.88
CA LEU A 87 4.47 -26.51 -16.96
C LEU A 87 4.02 -27.97 -17.14
N PHE A 88 2.80 -28.19 -17.65
CA PHE A 88 2.24 -29.51 -17.93
C PHE A 88 2.41 -29.95 -19.39
N GLY A 89 3.19 -29.21 -20.19
CA GLY A 89 3.47 -29.52 -21.59
C GLY A 89 2.34 -29.19 -22.57
N GLU A 90 1.32 -28.46 -22.13
CA GLU A 90 0.24 -28.00 -23.00
C GLU A 90 0.72 -26.84 -23.89
N ARG A 91 0.43 -26.89 -25.18
CA ARG A 91 0.74 -25.80 -26.10
C ARG A 91 -0.35 -24.73 -26.00
N THR A 92 0.03 -23.52 -25.60
CA THR A 92 -0.90 -22.40 -25.35
C THR A 92 -0.56 -21.24 -26.27
N ASP A 93 -1.59 -20.58 -26.81
CA ASP A 93 -1.45 -19.33 -27.57
C ASP A 93 -0.98 -18.19 -26.66
N SER A 94 0.17 -17.60 -26.98
CA SER A 94 0.76 -16.57 -26.12
C SER A 94 -0.07 -15.30 -26.07
N LEU A 95 -0.70 -14.90 -27.18
CA LEU A 95 -1.47 -13.67 -27.27
C LEU A 95 -2.76 -13.78 -26.46
N GLU A 96 -3.51 -14.87 -26.64
CA GLU A 96 -4.74 -15.11 -25.88
C GLU A 96 -4.46 -15.27 -24.38
N HIS A 97 -3.40 -16.03 -24.03
CA HIS A 97 -3.03 -16.25 -22.65
C HIS A 97 -2.67 -14.95 -21.92
N TYR A 98 -1.75 -14.16 -22.47
CA TYR A 98 -1.31 -12.93 -21.79
C TYR A 98 -2.38 -11.82 -21.84
N ALA A 99 -3.25 -11.80 -22.87
CA ALA A 99 -4.41 -10.90 -22.88
C ALA A 99 -5.41 -11.23 -21.77
N ALA A 100 -5.72 -12.52 -21.57
CA ALA A 100 -6.57 -12.97 -20.47
C ALA A 100 -5.93 -12.66 -19.11
N LEU A 101 -4.64 -13.00 -18.93
CA LEU A 101 -3.90 -12.76 -17.70
C LEU A 101 -3.85 -11.27 -17.34
N ARG A 102 -3.64 -10.39 -18.32
CA ARG A 102 -3.67 -8.93 -18.13
C ARG A 102 -5.06 -8.45 -17.68
N GLY A 103 -6.12 -8.97 -18.30
CA GLY A 103 -7.50 -8.64 -17.92
C GLY A 103 -7.83 -9.07 -16.49
N GLU A 104 -7.42 -10.28 -16.10
CA GLU A 104 -7.58 -10.79 -14.73
C GLU A 104 -6.79 -9.97 -13.72
N ALA A 105 -5.52 -9.66 -14.02
CA ALA A 105 -4.66 -8.84 -13.17
C ALA A 105 -5.22 -7.42 -12.99
N ALA A 106 -5.66 -6.77 -14.07
CA ALA A 106 -6.28 -5.44 -14.01
C ALA A 106 -7.56 -5.45 -13.16
N ALA A 107 -8.44 -6.45 -13.35
CA ALA A 107 -9.65 -6.60 -12.54
C ALA A 107 -9.34 -6.81 -11.05
N ALA A 108 -8.29 -7.57 -10.73
CA ALA A 108 -7.81 -7.79 -9.37
C ALA A 108 -7.22 -6.51 -8.76
N VAL A 109 -6.42 -5.75 -9.51
CA VAL A 109 -5.91 -4.42 -9.09
C VAL A 109 -7.07 -3.48 -8.76
N ASP A 110 -8.09 -3.41 -9.60
CA ASP A 110 -9.25 -2.54 -9.38
C ASP A 110 -10.12 -3.00 -8.19
N ALA A 111 -10.28 -4.30 -8.00
CA ALA A 111 -10.94 -4.84 -6.81
C ALA A 111 -10.17 -4.49 -5.53
N GLU A 112 -8.84 -4.63 -5.56
CA GLU A 112 -7.97 -4.34 -4.43
C GLU A 112 -7.90 -2.86 -4.08
N ARG A 113 -7.80 -1.99 -5.09
CA ARG A 113 -7.90 -0.53 -4.91
C ARG A 113 -9.23 -0.13 -4.28
N ARG A 114 -10.34 -0.75 -4.72
CA ARG A 114 -11.66 -0.51 -4.11
C ARG A 114 -11.71 -1.00 -2.66
N ARG A 115 -11.13 -2.16 -2.35
CA ARG A 115 -11.00 -2.67 -0.97
C ARG A 115 -10.27 -1.66 -0.08
N ILE A 116 -9.09 -1.21 -0.50
CA ILE A 116 -8.25 -0.22 0.22
C ILE A 116 -8.96 1.13 0.37
N ALA A 117 -9.69 1.58 -0.66
CA ALA A 117 -10.43 2.85 -0.63
C ALA A 117 -11.66 2.79 0.28
N SER A 118 -12.36 1.64 0.30
CA SER A 118 -13.60 1.48 1.07
C SER A 118 -13.41 1.44 2.59
N GLY A 119 -12.16 1.27 3.07
CA GLY A 119 -11.85 1.15 4.50
C GLY A 119 -12.61 0.01 5.20
N SER A 120 -13.25 -0.89 4.45
CA SER A 120 -14.23 -1.84 4.95
C SER A 120 -13.64 -3.24 4.98
N SER A 121 -12.67 -3.45 5.87
CA SER A 121 -12.39 -4.77 6.47
C SER A 121 -11.39 -4.57 7.61
N CYS A 122 -11.61 -5.22 8.74
CA CYS A 122 -10.76 -5.30 9.94
C CYS A 122 -9.29 -5.76 9.70
N SER A 123 -8.80 -5.78 8.46
CA SER A 123 -7.51 -6.36 8.06
C SER A 123 -6.71 -5.46 7.11
N VAL A 124 -7.20 -4.28 6.68
CA VAL A 124 -6.41 -3.40 5.79
C VAL A 124 -5.47 -2.50 6.59
N GLU A 125 -5.83 -2.21 7.83
CA GLU A 125 -5.13 -1.24 8.66
C GLU A 125 -3.96 -1.91 9.36
N SER A 126 -2.77 -1.38 9.16
CA SER A 126 -1.55 -1.83 9.81
C SER A 126 -1.58 -1.50 11.30
N SER A 127 -0.68 -2.11 12.07
CA SER A 127 -0.38 -1.70 13.45
C SER A 127 0.47 -0.44 13.53
N SER A 128 0.66 0.28 12.41
CA SER A 128 1.49 1.49 12.35
C SER A 128 0.71 2.64 11.72
N GLY A 129 1.01 3.86 12.14
CA GLY A 129 0.34 5.08 11.69
C GLY A 129 1.17 6.32 11.97
N PHE A 130 0.73 7.45 11.45
CA PHE A 130 1.35 8.75 11.66
C PHE A 130 0.40 9.65 12.41
N VAL A 131 0.94 10.44 13.34
CA VAL A 131 0.18 11.47 14.07
C VAL A 131 0.88 12.81 13.87
N THR A 132 0.13 13.80 13.39
CA THR A 132 0.63 15.16 13.14
C THR A 132 0.12 16.10 14.22
N PHE A 133 1.05 16.77 14.89
CA PHE A 133 0.80 17.74 15.93
C PHE A 133 0.81 19.18 15.38
N ALA A 134 0.15 20.07 16.11
CA ALA A 134 0.07 21.50 15.78
C ALA A 134 1.41 22.23 15.95
N SER A 135 2.30 21.70 16.79
CA SER A 135 3.62 22.28 17.02
C SER A 135 4.69 21.22 17.23
N ARG A 136 5.93 21.60 16.92
CA ARG A 136 7.11 20.75 17.19
C ARG A 136 7.26 20.44 18.66
N ARG A 137 6.88 21.38 19.55
CA ARG A 137 6.96 21.17 20.99
C ARG A 137 6.03 20.03 21.44
N ASP A 138 4.83 19.95 20.86
CA ASP A 138 3.87 18.90 21.20
C ASP A 138 4.32 17.54 20.65
N GLN A 139 4.93 17.55 19.47
CA GLN A 139 5.59 16.38 18.90
C GLN A 139 6.75 15.86 19.78
N GLU A 140 7.63 16.74 20.25
CA GLU A 140 8.73 16.37 21.15
C GLU A 140 8.20 15.82 22.49
N LEU A 141 7.09 16.37 23.01
CA LEU A 141 6.43 15.82 24.19
C LEU A 141 5.94 14.39 23.96
N ALA A 142 5.32 14.13 22.80
CA ALA A 142 4.85 12.79 22.46
C ALA A 142 5.97 11.74 22.36
N LEU A 143 7.18 12.15 21.96
CA LEU A 143 8.36 11.27 21.92
C LEU A 143 8.93 10.93 23.31
N MET A 144 8.64 11.76 24.32
CA MET A 144 9.20 11.60 25.66
C MET A 144 8.28 10.84 26.63
N VAL A 145 7.01 10.63 26.28
CA VAL A 145 6.01 10.04 27.17
C VAL A 145 5.59 8.66 26.69
N SER A 146 5.37 7.75 27.64
CA SER A 146 4.69 6.48 27.35
C SER A 146 3.19 6.73 27.23
N ILE A 147 2.59 6.25 26.14
CA ILE A 147 1.17 6.46 25.81
C ILE A 147 0.26 5.58 26.68
N THR A 148 0.68 4.35 26.96
CA THR A 148 0.01 3.42 27.87
C THR A 148 0.99 2.89 28.91
N SER A 149 0.48 2.11 29.88
CA SER A 149 1.31 1.43 30.87
C SER A 149 2.08 0.24 30.28
N ASP A 150 1.62 -0.27 29.13
CA ASP A 150 2.32 -1.30 28.37
C ASP A 150 3.32 -0.61 27.44
N THR A 151 4.61 -0.92 27.60
CA THR A 151 5.67 -0.29 26.81
C THR A 151 5.72 -0.80 25.37
N ASP A 152 5.04 -1.91 25.09
CA ASP A 152 5.01 -2.51 23.76
C ASP A 152 3.84 -1.98 22.91
N GLU A 153 2.95 -1.17 23.49
CA GLU A 153 1.85 -0.52 22.78
C GLU A 153 2.15 0.94 22.45
N PHE A 154 1.70 1.40 21.28
CA PHE A 154 1.86 2.79 20.85
C PHE A 154 3.30 3.30 20.94
N VAL A 155 4.24 2.54 20.40
CA VAL A 155 5.64 2.92 20.35
C VAL A 155 5.77 4.15 19.44
N VAL A 156 6.21 5.28 20.00
CA VAL A 156 6.33 6.54 19.27
C VAL A 156 7.78 6.80 18.89
N SER A 157 8.02 7.10 17.61
CA SER A 157 9.35 7.40 17.08
C SER A 157 9.31 8.54 16.06
N LEU A 158 10.49 9.04 15.69
CA LEU A 158 10.59 10.00 14.60
C LEU A 158 10.22 9.32 13.28
N PRO A 159 9.37 9.94 12.45
CA PRO A 159 9.01 9.34 11.18
C PRO A 159 10.26 9.27 10.28
N PRO A 160 10.43 8.18 9.52
CA PRO A 160 11.47 8.13 8.50
C PRO A 160 11.21 9.19 7.42
N ASP A 161 12.22 9.48 6.60
CA ASP A 161 12.01 10.32 5.42
C ASP A 161 10.91 9.68 4.54
N PRO A 162 9.99 10.45 3.95
CA PRO A 162 8.96 9.93 3.06
C PRO A 162 9.51 9.05 1.92
N SER A 163 10.76 9.29 1.51
CA SER A 163 11.46 8.52 0.48
C SER A 163 11.94 7.15 0.97
N ASP A 164 12.09 6.98 2.29
CA ASP A 164 12.59 5.77 2.96
C ASP A 164 11.46 4.90 3.55
N VAL A 165 10.20 5.33 3.40
CA VAL A 165 9.03 4.53 3.82
C VAL A 165 8.79 3.40 2.81
N ILE A 166 8.91 2.15 3.27
CA ILE A 166 8.45 0.98 2.53
C ILE A 166 6.96 0.74 2.88
N TYR A 167 6.07 0.94 1.91
CA TYR A 167 4.60 0.84 2.03
C TYR A 167 4.05 -0.58 1.79
#